data_AF-A0ABD5I302-F1
#
_entry.id   AF-A0ABD5I302-F1
#
_cell.length_a   1.000
_cell.length_b   1.000
_cell.length_c   1.000
_cell.angle_alpha   90.00
_cell.angle_beta   90.00
_cell.angle_gamma   90.00
#
_symmetry.space_group_name_H-M   'P 1'
#
loop_
_entity.id
_entity.type
_entity.pdbx_description
1 polymer ?
#
loop_
_entity_poly.entity_id
_entity_poly.type
_entity_poly.pdbx_seq_one_letter_code
_entity_poly.pdbx_strand_id
1 'polypeptide(L)'
;MPDGSVARTGTNYSGKFQEAHNASKTSIQNRISNLESGGVKGTGNTNHPVRVYRDIDDTVLNKEYEIITRKGTFVTKIVADEKLVVDMPYIGKGKQSTNSEGWLRDNKYYFNELYKLHPEYFSDANIKNLNNGWAIVNDAVFRRHFPQYDIVGLKGKPLVHHHIGGGGQAMAIPQPLHPGSGGIHNTEKQIGIWGKDQENAERLQVFIK
;
A
#
# COMPACT_ATOMS: atom_id res chain seq x y z
N MET A 1 53.51 -3.30 65.65
CA MET A 1 53.27 -2.66 64.34
C MET A 1 52.96 -3.75 63.32
N PRO A 2 51.69 -3.97 62.95
CA PRO A 2 51.32 -4.62 61.68
C PRO A 2 50.88 -3.55 60.67
N ASP A 3 51.38 -3.66 59.44
CA ASP A 3 50.91 -2.81 58.33
C ASP A 3 49.48 -3.19 57.92
N GLY A 4 48.70 -2.18 57.53
CA GLY A 4 47.34 -2.34 57.06
C GLY A 4 47.22 -1.86 55.62
N SER A 5 47.43 -2.75 54.65
CA SER A 5 47.09 -2.47 53.25
C SER A 5 45.65 -2.91 52.96
N VAL A 6 44.73 -1.95 52.79
CA VAL A 6 43.39 -2.20 52.23
C VAL A 6 43.44 -1.94 50.73
N ALA A 7 43.21 -2.98 49.93
CA ALA A 7 43.09 -2.88 48.48
C ALA A 7 41.78 -2.16 48.09
N ARG A 8 41.89 -1.05 47.36
CA ARG A 8 40.72 -0.38 46.75
C ARG A 8 40.39 -1.05 45.42
N THR A 9 39.36 -1.89 45.40
CA THR A 9 38.72 -2.37 44.17
C THR A 9 37.90 -1.23 43.56
N GLY A 10 38.47 -0.57 42.55
CA GLY A 10 37.75 0.44 41.76
C GLY A 10 36.67 -0.23 40.91
N THR A 11 35.40 0.04 41.19
CA THR A 11 34.31 -0.34 40.30
C THR A 11 34.37 0.53 39.04
N ASN A 12 34.43 -0.10 37.87
CA ASN A 12 34.40 0.54 36.55
C ASN A 12 33.03 1.20 36.31
N TYR A 13 32.82 2.34 36.96
CA TYR A 13 31.60 3.13 36.86
C TYR A 13 31.45 3.73 35.47
N SER A 14 32.53 4.09 34.75
CA SER A 14 32.46 4.83 33.49
C SER A 14 31.81 4.07 32.32
N GLY A 15 32.02 2.76 32.19
CA GLY A 15 31.53 1.97 31.04
C GLY A 15 30.01 1.86 30.97
N LYS A 16 29.35 1.68 32.13
CA LYS A 16 27.88 1.53 32.20
C LYS A 16 27.13 2.82 31.84
N PHE A 17 27.71 4.00 32.12
CA PHE A 17 27.12 5.27 31.71
C PHE A 17 27.23 5.47 30.19
N GLN A 18 28.30 4.99 29.56
CA GLN A 18 28.46 5.10 28.11
C GLN A 18 27.44 4.24 27.36
N GLU A 19 27.19 3.01 27.82
CA GLU A 19 26.16 2.14 27.24
C GLU A 19 24.75 2.71 27.42
N ALA A 20 24.42 3.16 28.64
CA ALA A 20 23.13 3.80 28.91
C ALA A 20 22.93 5.07 28.06
N HIS A 21 23.96 5.90 27.93
CA HIS A 21 23.94 7.10 27.11
C HIS A 21 23.73 6.77 25.62
N ASN A 22 24.42 5.76 25.09
CA ASN A 22 24.27 5.34 23.70
C ASN A 22 22.87 4.74 23.45
N ALA A 23 22.35 3.94 24.38
CA ALA A 23 21.00 3.40 24.29
C ALA A 23 19.92 4.50 24.33
N SER A 24 20.09 5.50 25.21
CA SER A 24 19.23 6.69 25.25
C SER A 24 19.30 7.48 23.95
N LYS A 25 20.48 7.66 23.35
CA LYS A 25 20.65 8.35 22.06
C LYS A 25 19.93 7.62 20.93
N THR A 26 20.05 6.30 20.84
CA THR A 26 19.35 5.46 19.85
C THR A 26 17.84 5.51 20.05
N SER A 27 17.36 5.44 21.30
CA SER A 27 15.92 5.54 21.61
C SER A 27 15.35 6.91 21.21
N ILE A 28 16.08 7.99 21.48
CA ILE A 28 15.69 9.35 21.07
C ILE A 28 15.69 9.47 19.54
N GLN A 29 16.71 8.95 18.86
CA GLN A 29 16.76 8.95 17.38
C GLN A 29 15.60 8.18 16.77
N ASN A 30 15.24 7.01 17.32
CA ASN A 30 14.08 6.24 16.88
C ASN A 30 12.75 6.98 17.15
N ARG A 31 12.67 7.74 18.25
CA ARG A 31 11.49 8.58 18.54
C ARG A 31 11.40 9.78 17.59
N ILE A 32 12.53 10.38 17.22
CA ILE A 32 12.58 11.48 16.23
C ILE A 32 12.24 10.96 14.83
N SER A 33 12.77 9.82 14.40
CA SER A 33 12.38 9.21 13.11
C SER A 33 10.89 8.86 13.09
N ASN A 34 10.34 8.44 14.23
CA ASN A 34 8.90 8.16 14.35
C ASN A 34 8.06 9.46 14.38
N LEU A 35 8.59 10.57 14.90
CA LEU A 35 7.95 11.89 14.84
C LEU A 35 8.01 12.50 13.43
N GLU A 36 9.10 12.29 12.69
CA GLU A 36 9.18 12.64 11.26
C GLU A 36 8.24 11.79 10.40
N SER A 37 8.00 10.52 10.79
CA SER A 37 6.93 9.70 10.20
C SER A 37 5.52 10.07 10.68
N GLY A 38 5.41 10.91 11.72
CA GLY A 38 4.19 11.31 12.40
C GLY A 38 3.85 12.78 12.20
N GLY A 39 3.61 13.19 10.95
CA GLY A 39 2.88 14.42 10.65
C GLY A 39 3.72 15.69 10.58
N VAL A 40 4.63 15.78 9.63
CA VAL A 40 4.66 17.01 8.82
C VAL A 40 3.38 16.96 7.99
N LYS A 41 2.47 17.92 8.15
CA LYS A 41 1.40 18.13 7.16
C LYS A 41 2.08 18.22 5.81
N GLY A 42 2.01 17.16 5.02
CA GLY A 42 2.65 17.11 3.72
C GLY A 42 2.15 18.27 2.89
N THR A 43 2.96 18.74 1.94
CA THR A 43 2.50 19.59 0.84
C THR A 43 1.54 18.85 -0.11
N GLY A 44 0.97 17.73 0.34
CA GLY A 44 0.13 16.84 -0.42
C GLY A 44 -1.24 17.46 -0.71
N ASN A 45 -1.85 16.98 -1.79
CA ASN A 45 -3.15 17.45 -2.22
C ASN A 45 -4.26 16.92 -1.30
N THR A 46 -4.88 17.80 -0.51
CA THR A 46 -6.03 17.45 0.35
C THR A 46 -7.25 16.99 -0.45
N ASN A 47 -7.32 17.36 -1.73
CA ASN A 47 -8.41 17.04 -2.66
C ASN A 47 -8.02 15.94 -3.66
N HIS A 48 -7.02 15.12 -3.33
CA HIS A 48 -6.64 14.00 -4.19
C HIS A 48 -7.85 13.06 -4.44
N PRO A 49 -8.12 12.64 -5.69
CA PRO A 49 -9.29 11.81 -6.02
C PRO A 49 -9.20 10.41 -5.41
N VAL A 50 -8.00 9.85 -5.31
CA VAL A 50 -7.72 8.69 -4.46
C VAL A 50 -7.63 9.13 -3.00
N ARG A 51 -8.59 8.71 -2.18
CA ARG A 51 -8.78 9.18 -0.79
C ARG A 51 -7.57 8.90 0.09
N VAL A 52 -6.96 7.72 -0.04
CA VAL A 52 -5.82 7.32 0.80
C VAL A 52 -4.51 8.05 0.43
N TYR A 53 -4.45 8.74 -0.69
CA TYR A 53 -3.29 9.54 -1.10
C TYR A 53 -3.34 10.98 -0.60
N ARG A 54 -4.47 11.41 -0.03
CA ARG A 54 -4.60 12.76 0.54
C ARG A 54 -3.54 12.96 1.64
N ASP A 55 -2.96 14.15 1.63
CA ASP A 55 -1.89 14.59 2.52
C ASP A 55 -0.58 13.78 2.40
N ILE A 56 -0.44 12.94 1.37
CA ILE A 56 0.83 12.31 1.01
C ILE A 56 1.55 13.22 0.01
N ASP A 57 2.87 13.36 0.18
CA ASP A 57 3.72 14.12 -0.73
C ASP A 57 3.75 13.46 -2.12
N ASP A 58 3.58 14.27 -3.17
CA ASP A 58 3.58 13.79 -4.55
C ASP A 58 4.90 13.12 -4.95
N THR A 59 6.03 13.51 -4.35
CA THR A 59 7.33 12.86 -4.58
C THR A 59 7.36 11.43 -4.03
N VAL A 60 6.61 11.16 -2.95
CA VAL A 60 6.43 9.81 -2.41
C VAL A 60 5.50 9.02 -3.34
N LEU A 61 4.36 9.58 -3.75
CA LEU A 61 3.41 8.88 -4.62
C LEU A 61 4.00 8.54 -6.00
N ASN A 62 4.72 9.49 -6.60
CA ASN A 62 5.21 9.37 -7.98
C ASN A 62 6.54 8.65 -8.13
N LYS A 63 7.18 8.25 -7.01
CA LYS A 63 8.40 7.46 -7.01
C LYS A 63 8.14 6.03 -7.52
N GLU A 64 9.16 5.45 -8.14
CA GLU A 64 9.18 4.01 -8.44
C GLU A 64 9.66 3.20 -7.23
N TYR A 65 8.99 2.07 -7.00
CA TYR A 65 9.25 1.17 -5.88
C TYR A 65 9.64 -0.22 -6.39
N GLU A 66 10.55 -0.86 -5.67
CA GLU A 66 10.82 -2.27 -5.85
C GLU A 66 9.72 -3.11 -5.19
N ILE A 67 8.88 -3.69 -6.02
CA ILE A 67 7.83 -4.62 -5.60
C ILE A 67 8.39 -6.03 -5.63
N ILE A 68 8.84 -6.50 -4.47
CA ILE A 68 9.46 -7.82 -4.31
C ILE A 68 8.39 -8.88 -4.06
N THR A 69 8.36 -9.89 -4.92
CA THR A 69 7.40 -11.00 -4.83
C THR A 69 8.07 -12.34 -5.08
N ARG A 70 7.38 -13.45 -4.76
CA ARG A 70 7.85 -14.80 -5.13
C ARG A 70 7.96 -15.01 -6.64
N LYS A 71 7.36 -14.15 -7.46
CA LYS A 71 7.36 -14.21 -8.93
C LYS A 71 8.44 -13.33 -9.56
N GLY A 72 9.19 -12.57 -8.75
CA GLY A 72 10.23 -11.65 -9.18
C GLY A 72 10.15 -10.30 -8.46
N THR A 73 11.14 -9.46 -8.75
CA THR A 73 11.18 -8.05 -8.35
C THR A 73 10.78 -7.19 -9.54
N PHE A 74 9.82 -6.29 -9.33
CA PHE A 74 9.35 -5.37 -10.36
C PHE A 74 9.54 -3.94 -9.88
N VAL A 75 10.12 -3.09 -10.72
CA VAL A 75 10.25 -1.65 -10.44
C VAL A 75 9.09 -0.94 -11.13
N THR A 76 8.18 -0.35 -10.36
CA THR A 76 7.02 0.37 -10.90
C THR A 76 6.49 1.38 -9.89
N LYS A 77 5.60 2.26 -10.36
CA LYS A 77 4.87 3.19 -9.48
C LYS A 77 3.71 2.46 -8.80
N ILE A 78 3.44 2.83 -7.55
CA ILE A 78 2.26 2.34 -6.81
C ILE A 78 1.07 3.29 -6.87
N VAL A 79 1.31 4.56 -7.25
CA VAL A 79 0.22 5.52 -7.46
C VAL A 79 -0.71 4.98 -8.53
N ALA A 80 -2.00 4.99 -8.20
CA ALA A 80 -3.02 4.56 -9.13
C ALA A 80 -3.17 5.63 -10.22
N ASP A 81 -3.24 5.20 -11.48
CA ASP A 81 -3.78 6.07 -12.51
C ASP A 81 -5.26 6.33 -12.18
N GLU A 82 -5.66 7.58 -12.05
CA GLU A 82 -7.02 7.96 -11.65
C GLU A 82 -8.08 7.33 -12.55
N LYS A 83 -7.74 7.06 -13.82
CA LYS A 83 -8.63 6.42 -14.80
C LYS A 83 -8.85 4.93 -14.53
N LEU A 84 -8.04 4.30 -13.69
CA LEU A 84 -8.24 2.93 -13.22
C LEU A 84 -9.05 2.84 -11.93
N VAL A 85 -9.31 3.98 -11.28
CA VAL A 85 -9.91 3.98 -9.95
C VAL A 85 -11.41 3.75 -10.04
N VAL A 86 -11.89 2.72 -9.35
CA VAL A 86 -13.31 2.45 -9.16
C VAL A 86 -13.61 2.40 -7.67
N ASP A 87 -14.68 3.07 -7.25
CA ASP A 87 -15.22 2.95 -5.90
C ASP A 87 -15.94 1.60 -5.75
N MET A 88 -15.46 0.78 -4.82
CA MET A 88 -16.06 -0.49 -4.46
C MET A 88 -17.18 -0.24 -3.44
N PRO A 89 -18.36 -0.86 -3.58
CA PRO A 89 -19.48 -0.67 -2.66
C PRO A 89 -19.13 -1.02 -1.21
N TYR A 90 -19.59 -0.19 -0.27
CA TYR A 90 -19.55 -0.51 1.15
C TYR A 90 -20.68 -1.47 1.51
N ILE A 91 -20.35 -2.66 2.00
CA ILE A 91 -21.32 -3.71 2.38
C ILE A 91 -21.40 -3.86 3.90
N GLY A 92 -20.32 -3.56 4.62
CA GLY A 92 -20.23 -3.62 6.08
C GLY A 92 -19.06 -4.47 6.57
N LYS A 93 -18.50 -4.07 7.72
CA LYS A 93 -17.39 -4.78 8.38
C LYS A 93 -17.79 -6.20 8.75
N GLY A 94 -16.90 -7.15 8.50
CA GLY A 94 -17.10 -8.57 8.84
C GLY A 94 -18.14 -9.31 7.98
N LYS A 95 -18.74 -8.68 6.97
CA LYS A 95 -19.63 -9.36 6.03
C LYS A 95 -18.83 -10.28 5.10
N GLN A 96 -19.50 -11.28 4.54
CA GLN A 96 -18.88 -12.14 3.52
C GLN A 96 -18.52 -11.31 2.28
N SER A 97 -17.45 -11.71 1.60
CA SER A 97 -16.97 -11.07 0.37
C SER A 97 -16.54 -9.60 0.52
N THR A 98 -16.23 -9.14 1.74
CA THR A 98 -15.64 -7.82 1.97
C THR A 98 -14.18 -7.88 2.40
N ASN A 99 -13.49 -6.76 2.27
CA ASN A 99 -12.19 -6.56 2.91
C ASN A 99 -12.36 -6.25 4.40
N SER A 100 -11.24 -6.10 5.12
CA SER A 100 -11.26 -5.85 6.57
C SER A 100 -12.02 -4.58 6.96
N GLU A 101 -12.11 -3.60 6.05
CA GLU A 101 -12.83 -2.36 6.29
C GLU A 101 -14.32 -2.44 5.93
N GLY A 102 -14.76 -3.47 5.17
CA GLY A 102 -16.17 -3.67 4.82
C GLY A 102 -16.54 -3.36 3.37
N TRP A 103 -15.56 -3.10 2.51
CA TRP A 103 -15.75 -2.84 1.08
C TRP A 103 -15.81 -4.14 0.27
N LEU A 104 -16.67 -4.18 -0.75
CA LEU A 104 -16.87 -5.34 -1.62
C LEU A 104 -15.56 -5.77 -2.30
N ARG A 105 -15.21 -7.05 -2.17
CA ARG A 105 -14.07 -7.70 -2.84
C ARG A 105 -14.55 -8.54 -4.02
N ASP A 106 -15.03 -7.86 -5.05
CA ASP A 106 -15.57 -8.51 -6.24
C ASP A 106 -14.83 -8.03 -7.50
N ASN A 107 -14.06 -8.95 -8.09
CA ASN A 107 -13.29 -8.70 -9.30
C ASN A 107 -14.19 -8.44 -10.52
N LYS A 108 -15.32 -9.13 -10.60
CA LYS A 108 -16.28 -8.99 -11.69
C LYS A 108 -16.99 -7.64 -11.59
N TYR A 109 -17.36 -7.20 -10.39
CA TYR A 109 -17.90 -5.87 -10.18
C TYR A 109 -16.91 -4.80 -10.69
N TYR A 110 -15.67 -4.85 -10.20
CA TYR A 110 -14.64 -3.88 -10.57
C TYR A 110 -14.44 -3.76 -12.09
N PHE A 111 -14.21 -4.88 -12.79
CA PHE A 111 -13.96 -4.83 -14.23
C PHE A 111 -15.19 -4.46 -15.06
N ASN A 112 -16.41 -4.76 -14.60
CA ASN A 112 -17.62 -4.28 -15.27
C ASN A 112 -17.80 -2.77 -15.14
N GLU A 113 -17.55 -2.20 -13.95
CA GLU A 113 -17.60 -0.74 -13.77
C GLU A 113 -16.49 -0.05 -14.59
N LEU A 114 -15.27 -0.59 -14.57
CA LEU A 114 -14.18 -0.05 -15.38
C LEU A 114 -14.52 -0.10 -16.88
N TYR A 115 -15.10 -1.20 -17.37
CA TYR A 115 -15.50 -1.32 -18.77
C TYR A 115 -16.62 -0.35 -19.17
N LYS A 116 -17.59 -0.08 -18.28
CA LYS A 116 -18.65 0.90 -18.53
C LYS A 116 -18.08 2.32 -18.72
N LEU A 117 -17.07 2.68 -17.92
CA LEU A 117 -16.46 4.00 -17.95
C LEU A 117 -15.44 4.14 -19.08
N HIS A 118 -14.67 3.07 -19.32
CA HIS A 118 -13.50 3.08 -20.19
C HIS A 118 -13.41 1.81 -21.05
N PRO A 119 -14.33 1.62 -22.01
CA PRO A 119 -14.30 0.46 -22.89
C PRO A 119 -13.01 0.40 -23.73
N GLU A 120 -12.36 1.54 -23.98
CA GLU A 120 -11.12 1.64 -24.75
C GLU A 120 -9.91 0.95 -24.10
N TYR A 121 -9.96 0.63 -22.80
CA TYR A 121 -8.89 -0.10 -22.11
C TYR A 121 -8.91 -1.61 -22.39
N PHE A 122 -9.98 -2.10 -23.01
CA PHE A 122 -10.22 -3.52 -23.22
C PHE A 122 -10.07 -3.87 -24.71
N SER A 123 -9.15 -4.78 -25.02
CA SER A 123 -9.12 -5.42 -26.33
C SER A 123 -10.35 -6.29 -26.55
N ASP A 124 -10.67 -6.63 -27.80
CA ASP A 124 -11.72 -7.61 -28.12
C ASP A 124 -11.57 -8.93 -27.37
N ALA A 125 -10.33 -9.38 -27.15
CA ALA A 125 -10.03 -10.57 -26.36
C ALA A 125 -10.40 -10.37 -24.88
N ASN A 126 -10.04 -9.23 -24.30
CA ASN A 126 -10.41 -8.89 -22.93
C ASN A 126 -11.93 -8.68 -22.77
N ILE A 127 -12.62 -8.11 -23.75
CA ILE A 127 -14.10 -8.02 -23.74
C ILE A 127 -14.72 -9.41 -23.74
N LYS A 128 -14.22 -10.34 -24.58
CA LYS A 128 -14.67 -11.74 -24.56
C LYS A 128 -14.39 -12.41 -23.21
N ASN A 129 -13.21 -12.18 -22.63
CA ASN A 129 -12.89 -12.69 -21.30
C ASN A 129 -13.88 -12.16 -20.26
N LEU A 130 -14.15 -10.86 -20.25
CA LEU A 130 -15.11 -10.23 -19.34
C LEU A 130 -16.50 -10.88 -19.43
N ASN A 131 -17.02 -11.02 -20.65
CA ASN A 131 -18.34 -11.59 -20.92
C ASN A 131 -18.43 -13.07 -20.51
N ASN A 132 -17.33 -13.82 -20.64
CA ASN A 132 -17.25 -15.23 -20.26
C ASN A 132 -16.86 -15.45 -18.78
N GLY A 133 -16.64 -14.39 -18.00
CA GLY A 133 -16.17 -14.48 -16.62
C GLY A 133 -14.72 -14.95 -16.47
N TRP A 134 -13.92 -14.81 -17.52
CA TRP A 134 -12.49 -15.11 -17.51
C TRP A 134 -11.67 -13.88 -17.11
N ALA A 135 -10.42 -14.13 -16.70
CA ALA A 135 -9.52 -13.06 -16.31
C ALA A 135 -9.19 -12.14 -17.50
N ILE A 136 -9.34 -10.85 -17.27
CA ILE A 136 -8.77 -9.80 -18.12
C ILE A 136 -7.25 -9.86 -17.96
N VAL A 137 -6.50 -9.61 -19.03
CA VAL A 137 -5.03 -9.70 -19.03
C VAL A 137 -4.37 -8.37 -19.40
N ASN A 138 -3.14 -8.18 -18.91
CA ASN A 138 -2.26 -7.05 -19.18
C ASN A 138 -1.71 -7.10 -20.62
N ASP A 139 -2.60 -7.05 -21.62
CA ASP A 139 -2.26 -7.14 -23.03
C ASP A 139 -1.72 -5.81 -23.60
N ALA A 140 -1.48 -5.76 -24.91
CA ALA A 140 -0.95 -4.57 -25.56
C ALA A 140 -1.94 -3.38 -25.60
N VAL A 141 -3.25 -3.63 -25.58
CA VAL A 141 -4.26 -2.55 -25.55
C VAL A 141 -4.24 -1.90 -24.18
N PHE A 142 -4.35 -2.69 -23.11
CA PHE A 142 -4.31 -2.17 -21.75
C PHE A 142 -3.02 -1.37 -21.47
N ARG A 143 -1.86 -1.92 -21.86
CA ARG A 143 -0.56 -1.25 -21.63
C ARG A 143 -0.33 0.00 -22.46
N ARG A 144 -1.05 0.20 -23.57
CA ARG A 144 -1.01 1.46 -24.32
C ARG A 144 -1.58 2.60 -23.50
N HIS A 145 -2.58 2.32 -22.68
CA HIS A 145 -3.18 3.29 -21.77
C HIS A 145 -2.42 3.36 -20.43
N PHE A 146 -1.86 2.22 -19.99
CA PHE A 146 -1.16 2.10 -18.70
C PHE A 146 0.28 1.58 -18.86
N PRO A 147 1.20 2.43 -19.38
CA PRO A 147 2.56 2.03 -19.68
C PRO A 147 3.37 1.65 -18.44
N GLN A 148 2.95 2.05 -17.23
CA GLN A 148 3.56 1.60 -15.96
C GLN A 148 3.51 0.07 -15.77
N TYR A 149 2.68 -0.63 -16.53
CA TYR A 149 2.59 -2.09 -16.55
C TYR A 149 3.22 -2.74 -17.79
N ASP A 150 3.92 -1.98 -18.63
CA ASP A 150 4.70 -2.50 -19.77
C ASP A 150 6.06 -3.11 -19.37
N ILE A 151 6.07 -3.85 -18.27
CA ILE A 151 7.26 -4.43 -17.67
C ILE A 151 7.38 -5.90 -18.06
N VAL A 152 8.59 -6.34 -18.45
CA VAL A 152 8.89 -7.75 -18.72
C VAL A 152 8.50 -8.60 -17.49
N GLY A 153 7.78 -9.70 -17.72
CA GLY A 153 7.23 -10.55 -16.66
C GLY A 153 5.82 -10.17 -16.19
N LEU A 154 5.37 -8.93 -16.43
CA LEU A 154 3.97 -8.51 -16.22
C LEU A 154 3.12 -8.60 -17.50
N LYS A 155 3.74 -8.55 -18.67
CA LYS A 155 3.07 -8.61 -19.98
C LYS A 155 2.20 -9.88 -20.10
N GLY A 156 0.93 -9.71 -20.47
CA GLY A 156 -0.04 -10.80 -20.67
C GLY A 156 -0.48 -11.52 -19.37
N LYS A 157 -0.07 -11.04 -18.20
CA LYS A 157 -0.52 -11.63 -16.93
C LYS A 157 -1.96 -11.24 -16.62
N PRO A 158 -2.72 -12.08 -15.89
CA PRO A 158 -4.04 -11.71 -15.39
C PRO A 158 -3.98 -10.38 -14.62
N LEU A 159 -4.99 -9.54 -14.83
CA LEU A 159 -5.24 -8.35 -14.03
C LEU A 159 -6.19 -8.72 -12.88
N VAL A 160 -5.96 -8.10 -11.74
CA VAL A 160 -6.81 -8.22 -10.55
C VAL A 160 -7.18 -6.83 -10.05
N HIS A 161 -8.36 -6.71 -9.43
CA HIS A 161 -8.66 -5.55 -8.61
C HIS A 161 -7.79 -5.57 -7.36
N HIS A 162 -7.18 -4.43 -7.07
CA HIS A 162 -6.36 -4.18 -5.90
C HIS A 162 -6.98 -3.03 -5.11
N HIS A 163 -7.33 -3.26 -3.84
CA HIS A 163 -7.83 -2.22 -2.95
C HIS A 163 -6.67 -1.31 -2.53
N ILE A 164 -6.72 -0.06 -2.98
CA ILE A 164 -5.68 0.94 -2.74
C ILE A 164 -5.68 1.31 -1.25
N GLY A 165 -4.54 1.14 -0.59
CA GLY A 165 -4.39 1.32 0.85
C GLY A 165 -5.28 0.40 1.70
N GLY A 166 -5.81 -0.69 1.12
CA GLY A 166 -6.80 -1.55 1.77
C GLY A 166 -8.20 -0.93 1.90
N GLY A 167 -8.45 0.23 1.27
CA GLY A 167 -9.67 1.01 1.39
C GLY A 167 -10.77 0.64 0.40
N GLY A 168 -11.71 1.57 0.18
CA GLY A 168 -12.87 1.41 -0.69
C GLY A 168 -12.63 1.67 -2.16
N GLN A 169 -11.50 2.28 -2.53
CA GLN A 169 -11.13 2.46 -3.94
C GLN A 169 -10.23 1.33 -4.41
N ALA A 170 -10.45 0.85 -5.63
CA ALA A 170 -9.65 -0.20 -6.22
C ALA A 170 -9.10 0.20 -7.60
N MET A 171 -8.01 -0.44 -8.01
CA MET A 171 -7.44 -0.33 -9.36
C MET A 171 -7.02 -1.69 -9.93
N ALA A 172 -6.96 -1.80 -11.26
CA ALA A 172 -6.48 -2.97 -11.97
C ALA A 172 -4.96 -3.00 -11.93
N ILE A 173 -4.38 -4.09 -11.40
CA ILE A 173 -2.93 -4.32 -11.50
C ILE A 173 -2.62 -5.73 -11.98
N PRO A 174 -1.47 -5.95 -12.67
CA PRO A 174 -0.98 -7.28 -12.97
C PRO A 174 -0.84 -8.13 -11.71
N GLN A 175 -1.43 -9.33 -11.71
CA GLN A 175 -1.45 -10.26 -10.57
C GLN A 175 -0.08 -10.48 -9.90
N PRO A 176 1.08 -10.54 -10.60
CA PRO A 176 2.36 -10.69 -9.93
C PRO A 176 2.68 -9.58 -8.93
N LEU A 177 2.12 -8.37 -9.07
CA LEU A 177 2.29 -7.27 -8.12
C LEU A 177 1.42 -7.42 -6.85
N HIS A 178 0.43 -8.33 -6.89
CA HIS A 178 -0.59 -8.52 -5.84
C HIS A 178 -0.61 -9.96 -5.25
N PRO A 179 0.49 -10.49 -4.70
CA PRO A 179 0.52 -11.82 -4.12
C PRO A 179 -0.16 -11.84 -2.73
N GLY A 180 -1.48 -11.95 -2.70
CA GLY A 180 -2.24 -11.93 -1.45
C GLY A 180 -2.09 -10.58 -0.74
N SER A 181 -1.63 -10.59 0.52
CA SER A 181 -1.40 -9.38 1.33
C SER A 181 0.01 -8.80 1.26
N GLY A 182 0.87 -9.32 0.36
CA GLY A 182 2.23 -8.85 0.11
C GLY A 182 2.37 -8.04 -1.19
N GLY A 183 3.60 -7.91 -1.70
CA GLY A 183 3.88 -7.13 -2.90
C GLY A 183 3.55 -5.67 -2.70
N ILE A 184 2.69 -5.10 -3.55
CA ILE A 184 2.33 -3.68 -3.51
C ILE A 184 1.86 -3.23 -2.12
N HIS A 185 1.10 -4.07 -1.41
CA HIS A 185 0.60 -3.78 -0.07
C HIS A 185 1.68 -3.51 0.98
N ASN A 186 2.89 -4.08 0.81
CA ASN A 186 3.99 -3.80 1.72
C ASN A 186 4.50 -2.37 1.54
N THR A 187 4.58 -1.92 0.28
CA THR A 187 4.93 -0.54 -0.06
C THR A 187 3.88 0.43 0.46
N GLU A 188 2.59 0.13 0.28
CA GLU A 188 1.49 0.96 0.79
C GLU A 188 1.54 1.16 2.31
N LYS A 189 1.88 0.10 3.06
CA LYS A 189 2.10 0.18 4.51
C LYS A 189 3.32 1.03 4.85
N GLN A 190 4.41 0.85 4.10
CA GLN A 190 5.66 1.60 4.30
C GLN A 190 5.46 3.11 4.11
N ILE A 191 4.65 3.51 3.13
CA ILE A 191 4.38 4.94 2.85
C ILE A 191 3.19 5.50 3.64
N GLY A 192 2.62 4.71 4.57
CA GLY A 192 1.59 5.19 5.50
C GLY A 192 0.21 5.45 4.87
N ILE A 193 -0.12 4.83 3.74
CA ILE A 193 -1.47 4.96 3.14
C ILE A 193 -2.43 3.85 3.53
N TRP A 194 -1.91 2.74 4.06
CA TRP A 194 -2.73 1.61 4.48
C TRP A 194 -3.65 2.00 5.64
N GLY A 195 -4.96 1.71 5.50
CA GLY A 195 -5.96 1.99 6.53
C GLY A 195 -6.46 3.43 6.58
N LYS A 196 -5.95 4.32 5.71
CA LYS A 196 -6.39 5.74 5.70
C LYS A 196 -7.87 5.92 5.34
N ASP A 197 -8.50 4.95 4.68
CA ASP A 197 -9.93 5.01 4.33
C ASP A 197 -10.86 4.49 5.45
N GLN A 198 -10.29 3.99 6.55
CA GLN A 198 -11.02 3.43 7.67
C GLN A 198 -12.05 4.40 8.26
N GLU A 199 -11.73 5.70 8.31
CA GLU A 199 -12.66 6.72 8.81
C GLU A 199 -13.96 6.77 7.98
N ASN A 200 -13.85 6.66 6.65
CA ASN A 200 -15.02 6.62 5.78
C ASN A 200 -15.83 5.34 5.99
N ALA A 201 -15.14 4.20 6.13
CA ALA A 201 -15.79 2.94 6.45
C ALA A 201 -16.55 3.00 7.79
N GLU A 202 -15.97 3.61 8.83
CA GLU A 202 -16.62 3.78 10.13
C GLU A 202 -17.86 4.66 10.06
N ARG A 203 -17.78 5.77 9.31
CA ARG A 203 -18.93 6.65 9.06
C ARG A 203 -20.04 5.94 8.30
N LEU A 204 -19.72 5.04 7.37
CA LEU A 204 -20.73 4.27 6.65
C LEU A 204 -21.31 3.12 7.48
N GLN A 205 -20.50 2.53 8.36
CA GLN A 205 -20.93 1.42 9.22
C GLN A 205 -22.13 1.79 10.10
N VAL A 206 -22.24 3.04 10.54
CA VAL A 206 -23.37 3.47 11.41
C VAL A 206 -24.73 3.34 10.72
N PHE A 207 -24.76 3.31 9.39
CA PHE A 207 -25.99 3.17 8.60
C PHE A 207 -26.33 1.71 8.29
N ILE A 208 -25.41 0.77 8.52
CA ILE A 208 -25.59 -0.65 8.27
C ILE A 208 -25.75 -1.37 9.62
N LYS A 209 -26.95 -1.88 9.86
CA LYS A 209 -27.32 -2.65 11.06
C LYS A 209 -26.85 -4.10 10.99
#